data_AF-A0A640W3P0-F1
#
_entry.id   AF-A0A640W3P0-F1
#
_cell.length_a   1.000
_cell.length_b   1.000
_cell.length_c   1.000
_cell.angle_alpha   90.00
_cell.angle_beta   90.00
_cell.angle_gamma   90.00
#
_symmetry.space_group_name_H-M   'P 1'
#
loop_
_entity.id
_entity.type
_entity.pdbx_description
1 polymer ?
#
loop_
_entity_poly.entity_id
_entity_poly.type
_entity_poly.pdbx_seq_one_letter_code
_entity_poly.pdbx_strand_id
1 'polypeptide(L)' 'MNEEEIMNRLKEVMHPEIDASLVELGMIKEARIENDKIKVTMAFPFPGVPIK' A
#
# COMPACT_ATOMS: atom_id res chain seq x y z
N MET A 1 -14.37 10.24 1.50
CA MET A 1 -13.22 9.32 1.55
C MET A 1 -13.35 8.42 2.76
N ASN A 2 -13.42 7.11 2.52
CA ASN A 2 -13.46 6.05 3.54
C ASN A 2 -12.30 5.06 3.30
N GLU A 3 -12.06 4.10 4.20
CA GLU A 3 -10.95 3.14 4.03
C GLU A 3 -11.05 2.32 2.74
N GLU A 4 -12.27 1.97 2.31
CA GLU A 4 -12.50 1.20 1.08
C GLU A 4 -12.08 1.99 -0.17
N GLU A 5 -12.44 3.27 -0.25
CA GLU A 5 -12.04 4.16 -1.35
C GLU A 5 -10.51 4.32 -1.39
N ILE A 6 -9.86 4.43 -0.22
CA ILE A 6 -8.40 4.49 -0.11
C ILE A 6 -7.79 3.18 -0.61
N MET A 7 -8.29 2.04 -0.15
CA MET A 7 -7.76 0.74 -0.54
C MET A 7 -7.96 0.49 -2.04
N ASN A 8 -9.07 0.93 -2.61
CA ASN A 8 -9.30 0.85 -4.06
C ASN A 8 -8.32 1.72 -4.85
N ARG A 9 -7.98 2.93 -4.39
CA ARG A 9 -6.93 3.75 -5.01
C ARG A 9 -5.54 3.11 -4.87
N LEU A 10 -5.24 2.48 -3.73
CA LEU A 10 -3.95 1.81 -3.52
C LEU A 10 -3.74 0.61 -4.46
N LYS A 11 -4.81 -0.01 -4.99
CA LYS A 11 -4.71 -1.07 -6.01
C LYS A 11 -4.13 -0.57 -7.34
N GLU A 12 -4.17 0.73 -7.60
CA GLU A 12 -3.61 1.31 -8.83
C GLU A 12 -2.08 1.49 -8.72
N VAL A 13 -1.49 1.33 -7.53
CA VAL A 13 -0.05 1.48 -7.32
C VAL A 13 0.67 0.19 -7.71
N MET A 14 1.31 0.22 -8.88
CA MET A 14 2.06 -0.91 -9.45
C MET A 14 3.46 -1.06 -8.84
N HIS A 15 3.91 -2.30 -8.69
CA HIS A 15 5.30 -2.57 -8.33
C HIS A 15 6.23 -2.20 -9.51
N PRO A 16 7.37 -1.53 -9.29
CA PRO A 16 8.23 -1.06 -10.39
C PRO A 16 8.79 -2.16 -11.29
N GLU A 17 9.00 -3.36 -10.73
CA GLU A 17 9.63 -4.49 -11.42
C GLU A 17 8.71 -5.70 -11.61
N ILE A 18 7.51 -5.70 -11.02
CA ILE A 18 6.58 -6.83 -11.06
C ILE A 18 5.27 -6.32 -11.65
N ASP A 19 4.72 -7.04 -12.62
CA ASP A 19 3.44 -6.69 -13.27
C ASP A 19 2.24 -7.05 -12.36
N ALA A 20 2.20 -6.42 -11.19
CA ALA A 20 1.14 -6.54 -10.19
C ALA A 20 1.16 -5.32 -9.27
N SER A 21 0.01 -4.99 -8.69
CA SER A 21 -0.10 -3.93 -7.70
C SER A 21 0.49 -4.31 -6.35
N LEU A 22 0.90 -3.32 -5.55
CA LEU A 22 1.37 -3.54 -4.17
C LEU A 22 0.28 -4.20 -3.29
N VAL A 23 -0.99 -4.01 -3.62
CA VAL A 23 -2.12 -4.65 -2.93
C VAL A 23 -2.24 -6.11 -3.33
N GLU A 24 -2.15 -6.44 -4.63
CA GLU A 24 -2.19 -7.83 -5.13
C GLU A 24 -1.00 -8.65 -4.64
N LEU A 25 0.17 -8.03 -4.55
CA LEU A 25 1.36 -8.65 -3.94
C LEU A 25 1.23 -8.84 -2.43
N GLY A 26 0.13 -8.38 -1.82
CA GLY A 26 -0.10 -8.45 -0.39
C GLY A 26 0.90 -7.61 0.43
N MET A 27 1.55 -6.63 -0.19
CA MET A 27 2.47 -5.72 0.50
C MET A 27 1.69 -4.72 1.33
N ILE A 28 0.58 -4.17 0.82
CA ILE A 28 -0.32 -3.33 1.62
C ILE A 28 -1.23 -4.23 2.46
N LYS A 29 -1.06 -4.17 3.79
CA LYS A 29 -1.88 -4.95 4.73
C LYS A 29 -3.15 -4.20 5.12
N GLU A 30 -3.05 -2.89 5.25
CA GLU A 30 -4.12 -2.08 5.80
C GLU A 30 -3.95 -0.59 5.48
N ALA A 31 -5.07 0.11 5.33
CA ALA A 31 -5.14 1.56 5.36
C ALA A 31 -6.25 1.97 6.35
N ARG A 32 -5.93 2.86 7.30
CA ARG A 32 -6.88 3.42 8.27
C ARG A 32 -6.90 4.93 8.20
N ILE A 33 -8.08 5.52 8.40
CA ILE A 33 -8.22 6.96 8.61
C ILE A 33 -8.09 7.23 10.10
N GLU A 34 -7.03 7.93 10.50
CA GLU A 34 -6.78 8.35 11.87
C GLU A 34 -6.78 9.89 11.92
N ASN A 35 -7.87 10.47 12.42
CA ASN A 35 -8.13 11.91 12.41
C ASN A 35 -8.13 12.48 10.96
N ASP A 36 -7.18 13.34 10.64
CA ASP A 36 -6.98 13.97 9.33
C ASP A 36 -5.79 13.35 8.56
N LYS A 37 -5.41 12.12 8.91
CA LYS A 37 -4.29 11.41 8.29
C LYS A 37 -4.70 10.00 7.86
N ILE A 38 -4.07 9.54 6.79
CA ILE A 38 -4.16 8.15 6.33
C ILE A 38 -2.90 7.44 6.80
N LYS A 39 -3.09 6.34 7.54
CA LYS A 39 -2.00 5.47 7.98
C LYS A 39 -2.07 4.16 7.22
N VAL A 40 -0.97 3.80 6.57
CA VAL A 40 -0.86 2.60 5.74
C VAL A 40 0.16 1.65 6.35
N THR A 41 -0.24 0.40 6.57
CA THR A 41 0.65 -0.68 7.03
C THR A 41 1.13 -1.46 5.81
N MET A 42 2.44 -1.47 5.59
CA MET A 42 3.07 -2.15 4.46
C MET A 42 4.11 -3.17 4.92
N ALA A 43 4.15 -4.31 4.23
CA ALA A 43 5.17 -5.35 4.37
C ALA A 43 6.18 -5.23 3.23
N PHE A 44 7.45 -5.14 3.58
CA PHE A 44 8.55 -5.20 2.62
C PHE A 44 9.04 -6.65 2.47
N PRO A 45 9.44 -7.07 1.26
CA PRO A 45 9.86 -8.45 0.99
C PRO A 45 11.20 -8.79 1.66
N PHE A 46 12.08 -7.81 1.88
CA PHE A 46 13.35 -7.99 2.56
C PHE A 46 13.78 -6.72 3.30
N PRO A 47 14.61 -6.84 4.37
CA PRO A 47 15.21 -5.70 5.05
C PRO A 47 16.12 -4.89 4.11
N GLY A 48 16.10 -3.57 4.21
CA GLY A 48 17.01 -2.70 3.46
C GLY A 48 16.61 -2.41 2.00
N VAL A 49 15.39 -2.77 1.58
CA VAL A 49 14.81 -2.27 0.31
C VAL A 49 14.94 -0.74 0.30
N PRO A 50 15.51 -0.14 -0.77
CA PRO A 50 15.60 1.31 -0.88
C PRO A 50 14.20 1.92 -0.90
N ILE A 51 13.94 2.79 0.08
CA ILE A 51 12.74 3.63 0.13
C ILE A 51 13.24 5.04 -0.23
N LYS A 52 13.21 5.37 -1.51
CA LYS A 52 13.53 6.72 -2.00
C LYS A 52 12.27 7.55 -2.14
#